data_AF-A0A6A2ZZP3-F1
#
_entry.id   AF-A0A6A2ZZP3-F1
#
_cell.length_a   1.000
_cell.length_b   1.000
_cell.length_c   1.000
_cell.angle_alpha   90.00
_cell.angle_beta   90.00
_cell.angle_gamma   90.00
#
_symmetry.space_group_name_H-M   'P 1'
#
loop_
_entity.id
_entity.type
_entity.pdbx_description
1 polymer ?
#
loop_
_entity_poly.entity_id
_entity_poly.type
_entity_poly.pdbx_seq_one_letter_code
_entity_poly.pdbx_strand_id
1 'polypeptide(L)'
;MFYTSGLPFNLAKNPHYHRAFTFATTHNIPGYLPPGYNKLRTTLLQQEKNNVEKLLQPIKATWQEKGLTIVCDVKDKFFIVNLIKEVIDEVGHQNVEQIIIDNATNCKGAGKIIESMYPHIYWTPCVVHALNLALNNICSAKQFDGNEETYDLCH
;
A
#
# COMPACT_ATOMS: atom_id res chain seq x y z
N MET A 1 3.85 3.82 -27.96
CA MET A 1 3.84 4.17 -26.52
C MET A 1 4.05 2.94 -25.65
N PHE A 2 3.16 1.95 -25.64
CA PHE A 2 3.33 0.77 -24.76
C PHE A 2 4.64 0.01 -24.99
N TYR A 3 4.86 -0.53 -26.20
CA TYR A 3 6.08 -1.28 -26.54
C TYR A 3 7.35 -0.41 -26.48
N THR A 4 7.29 0.77 -27.09
CA THR A 4 8.44 1.68 -27.21
C THR A 4 8.90 2.30 -25.89
N SER A 5 8.00 2.40 -24.90
CA SER A 5 8.29 3.03 -23.61
C SER A 5 8.22 2.04 -22.45
N GLY A 6 8.09 0.73 -22.74
CA GLY A 6 8.03 -0.34 -21.73
C GLY A 6 6.85 -0.22 -20.78
N LEU A 7 5.71 0.33 -21.20
CA LEU A 7 4.55 0.45 -20.33
C LEU A 7 3.83 -0.90 -20.19
N PRO A 8 3.46 -1.30 -18.96
CA PRO A 8 2.65 -2.50 -18.74
C PRO A 8 1.31 -2.48 -19.49
N PHE A 9 0.95 -3.57 -20.17
CA PHE A 9 -0.30 -3.64 -20.96
C PHE A 9 -1.57 -3.57 -20.10
N ASN A 10 -1.49 -3.92 -18.81
CA ASN A 10 -2.62 -3.77 -17.89
C ASN A 10 -3.06 -2.31 -17.72
N LEU A 11 -2.20 -1.32 -18.02
CA LEU A 11 -2.57 0.09 -18.03
C LEU A 11 -3.73 0.38 -19.01
N ALA A 12 -3.84 -0.39 -20.10
CA ALA A 12 -4.94 -0.25 -21.06
C ALA A 12 -6.31 -0.62 -20.46
N LYS A 13 -6.35 -1.34 -19.32
CA LYS A 13 -7.59 -1.66 -18.59
C LYS A 13 -8.01 -0.57 -17.59
N ASN A 14 -7.20 0.47 -17.41
CA ASN A 14 -7.49 1.52 -16.44
C ASN A 14 -8.72 2.33 -16.90
N PRO A 15 -9.77 2.51 -16.06
CA PRO A 15 -10.95 3.30 -16.44
C PRO A 15 -10.63 4.74 -16.86
N HIS A 16 -9.60 5.37 -16.28
CA HIS A 16 -9.14 6.71 -16.67
C HIS A 16 -8.50 6.72 -18.06
N TYR A 17 -7.79 5.64 -18.43
CA TYR A 17 -7.26 5.47 -19.78
C TYR A 17 -8.40 5.43 -20.80
N HIS A 18 -9.41 4.57 -20.56
CA HIS A 18 -10.59 4.49 -21.43
C HIS A 18 -11.31 5.83 -21.53
N ARG A 19 -11.62 6.48 -20.40
CA ARG A 19 -12.30 7.78 -20.38
C ARG A 19 -11.55 8.85 -21.17
N ALA A 20 -10.22 8.90 -21.08
CA ALA A 20 -9.43 9.88 -21.81
C ALA A 20 -9.58 9.72 -23.33
N PHE A 21 -9.48 8.49 -23.85
CA PHE A 21 -9.65 8.23 -25.28
C PHE A 21 -11.10 8.39 -25.73
N THR A 22 -12.06 7.88 -24.97
CA THR A 22 -13.48 8.10 -25.26
C THR A 22 -13.78 9.59 -25.38
N PHE A 23 -13.36 10.39 -24.40
CA PHE A 23 -13.53 11.85 -24.42
C PHE A 23 -12.94 12.48 -25.69
N ALA A 24 -11.69 12.13 -26.03
CA ALA A 24 -11.03 12.64 -27.22
C ALA A 24 -11.71 12.24 -28.54
N THR A 25 -12.35 11.06 -28.58
CA THR A 25 -13.07 10.59 -29.79
C THR A 25 -14.49 11.14 -29.91
N THR A 26 -15.13 11.50 -28.80
CA THR A 26 -16.53 11.97 -28.78
C THR A 26 -16.65 13.49 -28.74
N HIS A 27 -15.56 14.20 -28.45
CA HIS A 27 -15.54 15.67 -28.39
C HIS A 27 -14.57 16.23 -29.42
N ASN A 28 -14.98 17.31 -30.09
CA ASN A 28 -14.05 18.07 -30.92
C ASN A 28 -13.15 18.94 -30.02
N ILE A 29 -11.86 18.62 -29.99
CA ILE A 29 -10.84 19.31 -29.17
C ILE A 29 -9.76 19.98 -30.06
N PRO A 30 -10.14 20.96 -30.90
CA PRO A 30 -9.24 21.53 -31.89
C PRO A 30 -8.04 22.20 -31.24
N GLY A 31 -6.84 21.87 -31.74
CA GLY A 31 -5.58 22.45 -31.25
C GLY A 31 -5.15 21.96 -29.86
N TYR A 32 -5.81 20.94 -29.28
CA TYR A 32 -5.38 20.38 -28.01
C TYR A 32 -3.97 19.78 -28.11
N LEU A 33 -3.09 20.25 -27.24
CA LEU A 33 -1.77 19.68 -27.02
C LEU A 33 -1.75 19.00 -25.66
N PRO A 34 -1.38 17.70 -25.58
CA PRO A 34 -1.27 17.02 -24.30
C PRO A 34 -0.21 17.70 -23.42
N PRO A 35 -0.38 17.65 -22.09
CA PRO A 35 0.58 18.26 -21.17
C PRO A 35 1.97 17.64 -21.33
N GLY A 36 2.99 18.50 -21.41
CA GLY A 36 4.39 18.05 -21.48
C GLY A 36 4.91 17.47 -20.16
N TYR A 37 6.09 16.82 -20.22
CA TYR A 37 6.73 16.13 -19.10
C TYR A 37 6.79 16.96 -17.81
N ASN A 38 7.29 18.20 -17.88
CA ASN A 38 7.42 19.04 -16.69
C ASN A 38 6.07 19.38 -16.07
N LYS A 39 5.05 19.64 -16.89
CA LYS A 39 3.70 19.97 -16.42
C LYS A 39 3.04 18.76 -15.72
N LEU A 40 3.26 17.55 -16.23
CA LEU A 40 2.82 16.31 -15.58
C LEU A 40 3.57 16.07 -14.26
N ARG A 41 4.91 16.17 -14.28
CA ARG A 41 5.77 15.88 -13.13
C ARG A 41 5.55 16.82 -11.95
N THR A 42 5.26 18.10 -12.19
CA THR A 42 5.19 19.11 -11.12
C THR A 42 3.79 19.67 -10.95
N THR A 43 3.31 20.47 -11.90
CA THR A 43 2.07 21.25 -11.72
C THR A 43 0.84 20.35 -11.56
N LEU A 44 0.63 19.40 -12.46
CA LEU A 44 -0.54 18.52 -12.42
C LEU A 44 -0.43 17.54 -11.24
N LEU A 45 0.75 17.01 -10.95
CA LEU A 45 0.96 16.16 -9.76
C LEU A 45 0.64 16.92 -8.47
N GLN A 46 1.06 18.18 -8.34
CA GLN A 46 0.75 18.99 -7.17
C GLN A 46 -0.74 19.32 -7.07
N GLN A 47 -1.41 19.56 -8.21
CA GLN A 47 -2.86 19.75 -8.24
C GLN A 47 -3.61 18.50 -7.80
N GLU A 48 -3.21 17.32 -8.27
CA GLU A 48 -3.80 16.05 -7.82
C GLU A 48 -3.52 15.78 -6.34
N LYS A 49 -2.32 16.08 -5.84
CA LYS A 49 -2.02 16.00 -4.40
C LYS A 49 -2.96 16.88 -3.59
N ASN A 50 -3.14 18.14 -4.00
CA ASN A 50 -4.04 19.07 -3.33
C ASN A 50 -5.51 18.62 -3.41
N ASN A 51 -5.91 17.98 -4.53
CA ASN A 51 -7.24 17.42 -4.69
C ASN A 51 -7.49 16.25 -3.73
N VAL A 52 -6.54 15.31 -3.64
CA VAL A 52 -6.59 14.21 -2.68
C VAL A 52 -6.65 14.74 -1.24
N GLU A 53 -5.84 15.73 -0.89
CA GLU A 53 -5.84 16.33 0.45
C GLU A 53 -7.21 16.94 0.82
N LYS A 54 -7.88 17.57 -0.14
CA LYS A 54 -9.26 18.08 0.04
C LYS A 54 -10.26 16.96 0.25
N LEU A 55 -10.17 15.90 -0.56
CA LEU A 55 -11.05 14.72 -0.43
C LEU A 55 -10.83 13.96 0.89
N LEU A 56 -9.63 14.07 1.48
CA LEU A 56 -9.33 13.47 2.77
C LEU A 56 -9.89 14.25 3.96
N GLN A 57 -10.17 15.56 3.84
CA GLN A 57 -10.60 16.38 4.99
C GLN A 57 -11.81 15.80 5.76
N PRO A 58 -12.87 15.29 5.11
CA PRO A 58 -13.99 14.68 5.84
C PRO A 58 -13.58 13.43 6.62
N ILE A 59 -12.61 12.66 6.13
CA ILE A 59 -12.08 11.49 6.82
C ILE A 59 -11.21 11.95 8.00
N LYS A 60 -10.33 12.94 7.78
CA LYS A 60 -9.48 13.53 8.84
C LYS A 60 -10.31 14.08 10.00
N ALA A 61 -11.47 14.69 9.71
CA ALA A 61 -12.38 15.20 10.71
C ALA A 61 -12.96 14.10 11.64
N THR A 62 -12.97 12.83 11.22
CA THR A 62 -13.49 11.72 12.03
C THR A 62 -12.46 11.08 12.96
N TRP A 63 -11.18 11.46 12.86
CA TRP A 63 -10.09 10.82 13.61
C TRP A 63 -10.26 10.93 15.13
N GLN A 64 -10.73 12.06 15.65
CA GLN A 64 -10.91 12.26 17.09
C GLN A 64 -12.01 11.39 17.69
N GLU A 65 -13.06 11.09 16.91
CA GLU A 65 -14.19 10.29 17.37
C GLU A 65 -13.94 8.78 17.19
N LYS A 66 -13.31 8.40 16.06
CA LYS A 66 -13.20 6.99 15.65
C LYS A 66 -11.83 6.37 15.92
N GLY A 67 -10.82 7.19 16.19
CA GLY A 67 -9.43 6.76 16.19
C GLY A 67 -8.98 6.30 14.80
N LEU A 68 -7.71 5.91 14.70
CA LEU A 68 -7.16 5.34 13.48
C LEU A 68 -6.11 4.27 13.72
N THR A 69 -5.98 3.42 12.72
CA THR A 69 -4.93 2.40 12.62
C THR A 69 -3.98 2.76 11.49
N ILE A 70 -2.67 2.79 11.79
CA ILE A 70 -1.63 3.02 10.78
C ILE A 70 -1.16 1.66 10.25
N VAL A 71 -1.17 1.49 8.93
CA VAL A 71 -0.61 0.31 8.26
C VAL A 71 0.65 0.73 7.51
N CYS A 72 1.75 0.02 7.72
CA CYS A 72 3.04 0.33 7.09
C CYS A 72 3.68 -0.94 6.52
N ASP A 73 4.22 -0.84 5.30
CA ASP A 73 4.97 -1.91 4.64
C ASP A 73 6.31 -1.34 4.13
N VAL A 74 7.34 -1.44 4.97
CA VAL A 74 8.71 -1.03 4.64
C VAL A 74 9.70 -2.01 5.24
N LYS A 75 10.88 -2.14 4.63
CA LYS A 75 11.87 -3.18 4.98
C LYS A 75 12.94 -2.74 5.99
N ASP A 76 13.07 -1.46 6.30
CA ASP A 76 14.10 -0.98 7.23
C ASP A 76 13.52 -0.55 8.58
N LYS A 77 14.08 -1.07 9.68
CA LYS A 77 13.57 -0.84 11.04
C LYS A 77 13.53 0.65 11.39
N PHE A 78 14.61 1.39 11.16
CA PHE A 78 14.69 2.80 11.58
C PHE A 78 13.87 3.70 10.65
N PHE A 79 13.82 3.35 9.37
CA PHE A 79 12.93 4.03 8.44
C PHE A 79 11.45 3.87 8.82
N ILE A 80 11.02 2.65 9.18
CA ILE A 80 9.65 2.41 9.66
C ILE A 80 9.34 3.28 10.87
N VAL A 81 10.25 3.32 11.85
CA VAL A 81 10.04 4.13 13.07
C VAL A 81 9.89 5.60 12.72
N ASN A 82 10.78 6.16 11.90
CA ASN A 82 10.72 7.58 11.53
C ASN A 82 9.45 7.90 10.74
N LEU A 83 9.08 7.06 9.76
CA LEU A 83 7.88 7.23 8.96
C LEU A 83 6.61 7.19 9.83
N ILE A 84 6.51 6.22 10.74
CA ILE A 84 5.34 6.11 11.63
C ILE A 84 5.28 7.30 12.59
N LYS A 85 6.42 7.77 13.10
CA LYS A 85 6.46 8.97 13.95
C LYS A 85 5.95 10.21 13.22
N GLU A 86 6.41 10.45 11.98
CA GLU A 86 5.93 11.58 11.17
C GLU A 86 4.41 11.54 10.99
N VAL A 87 3.85 10.35 10.74
CA VAL A 87 2.39 10.17 10.62
C VAL A 87 1.69 10.38 11.97
N ILE A 88 2.21 9.85 13.06
CA ILE A 88 1.67 10.07 14.41
C ILE A 88 1.66 11.56 14.76
N ASP A 89 2.71 12.29 14.39
CA ASP A 89 2.84 13.73 14.64
C ASP A 89 1.85 14.54 13.79
N GLU A 90 1.60 14.15 12.52
CA GLU A 90 0.58 14.77 11.66
C GLU A 90 -0.85 14.53 12.20
N VAL A 91 -1.12 13.30 12.62
CA VAL A 91 -2.45 12.87 13.08
C VAL A 91 -2.76 13.35 14.49
N GLY A 92 -1.74 13.47 15.34
CA GLY A 92 -1.86 13.57 16.79
C GLY A 92 -1.96 12.18 17.43
N HIS A 93 -1.01 11.86 18.32
CA HIS A 93 -0.92 10.53 18.95
C HIS A 93 -2.20 10.07 19.65
N GLN A 94 -3.02 11.00 20.17
CA GLN A 94 -4.28 10.71 20.84
C GLN A 94 -5.35 10.12 19.92
N ASN A 95 -5.21 10.30 18.61
CA ASN A 95 -6.14 9.78 17.62
C ASN A 95 -5.66 8.45 17.03
N VAL A 96 -4.47 7.96 17.39
CA VAL A 96 -3.91 6.71 16.89
C VAL A 96 -4.10 5.63 17.95
N GLU A 97 -4.74 4.54 17.56
CA GLU A 97 -5.03 3.41 18.46
C GLU A 97 -4.06 2.26 18.25
N GLN A 98 -3.69 2.02 16.99
CA GLN A 98 -2.99 0.81 16.60
C GLN A 98 -2.03 1.06 15.44
N ILE A 99 -0.93 0.30 15.43
CA ILE A 99 -0.09 0.13 14.25
C ILE A 99 -0.09 -1.33 13.79
N ILE A 100 -0.25 -1.55 12.48
CA ILE A 100 -0.17 -2.86 11.83
C ILE A 100 1.03 -2.86 10.89
N ILE A 101 2.01 -3.72 11.17
CA ILE A 101 3.23 -3.87 10.37
C ILE A 101 3.48 -5.38 10.22
N ASP A 102 4.31 -5.81 9.27
CA ASP A 102 4.61 -7.23 9.09
C ASP A 102 5.21 -7.91 10.34
N ASN A 103 5.32 -9.24 10.29
CA ASN A 103 5.83 -10.07 11.39
C ASN A 103 7.37 -10.27 11.36
N ALA A 104 8.07 -9.63 10.42
CA ALA A 104 9.51 -9.75 10.27
C ALA A 104 10.26 -9.09 11.44
N THR A 105 11.53 -9.46 11.62
CA THR A 105 12.33 -9.10 12.80
C THR A 105 12.57 -7.60 12.94
N ASN A 106 12.84 -6.93 11.83
CA ASN A 106 12.92 -5.48 11.67
C ASN A 106 11.61 -4.78 12.11
N CYS A 107 10.46 -5.26 11.65
CA CYS A 107 9.15 -4.67 11.93
C CYS A 107 8.71 -4.89 13.37
N LYS A 108 8.96 -6.07 13.94
CA LYS A 108 8.85 -6.31 15.39
C LYS A 108 9.69 -5.33 16.20
N GLY A 109 10.93 -5.11 15.75
CA GLY A 109 11.83 -4.15 16.39
C GLY A 109 11.31 -2.71 16.32
N ALA A 110 10.71 -2.32 15.19
CA ALA A 110 10.10 -1.00 15.01
C ALA A 110 8.82 -0.85 15.85
N GLY A 111 7.93 -1.84 15.84
CA GLY A 111 6.70 -1.86 16.64
C GLY A 111 6.99 -1.66 18.13
N LYS A 112 7.94 -2.42 18.68
CA LYS A 112 8.36 -2.27 20.09
C LYS A 112 8.90 -0.87 20.41
N ILE A 113 9.61 -0.24 19.47
CA ILE A 113 10.10 1.14 19.67
C ILE A 113 8.91 2.11 19.74
N ILE A 114 7.95 2.00 18.84
CA ILE A 114 6.74 2.84 18.84
C ILE A 114 5.93 2.64 20.12
N GLU A 115 5.65 1.38 20.51
CA GLU A 115 4.93 1.04 21.75
C GLU A 115 5.64 1.63 23.00
N SER A 116 6.97 1.66 23.01
CA SER A 116 7.72 2.26 24.12
C SER A 116 7.61 3.79 24.18
N MET A 117 7.42 4.45 23.03
CA MET A 117 7.28 5.92 22.94
C MET A 117 5.84 6.37 23.18
N TYR A 118 4.86 5.58 22.76
CA TYR A 118 3.43 5.87 22.89
C TYR A 118 2.72 4.66 23.51
N PRO A 119 2.72 4.53 24.84
CA PRO A 119 2.23 3.32 25.53
C PRO A 119 0.75 2.97 25.30
N HIS A 120 -0.06 3.91 24.82
CA HIS A 120 -1.47 3.67 24.47
C HIS A 120 -1.65 3.13 23.04
N ILE A 121 -0.63 3.21 22.20
CA ILE A 121 -0.65 2.70 20.82
C ILE A 121 -0.06 1.30 20.81
N TYR A 122 -0.85 0.30 20.45
CA TYR A 122 -0.38 -1.09 20.42
C TYR A 122 0.01 -1.53 19.00
N TRP A 123 1.06 -2.35 18.92
CA TRP A 123 1.50 -2.95 17.67
C TRP A 123 0.87 -4.32 17.48
N THR A 124 0.49 -4.62 16.24
CA THR A 124 0.01 -5.95 15.85
C THR A 124 0.66 -6.40 14.54
N PRO A 125 1.03 -7.69 14.44
CA PRO A 125 1.60 -8.23 13.21
C PRO A 125 0.53 -8.35 12.12
N CYS A 126 0.92 -8.13 10.87
CA CYS A 126 0.05 -8.30 9.71
C CYS A 126 -0.39 -9.77 9.56
N VAL A 127 -1.71 -10.00 9.62
CA VAL A 127 -2.32 -11.33 9.45
C VAL A 127 -1.99 -11.93 8.09
N VAL A 128 -2.00 -11.13 7.02
CA VAL A 128 -1.69 -11.60 5.66
C VAL A 128 -0.27 -12.16 5.60
N HIS A 129 0.70 -11.49 6.25
CA HIS A 129 2.07 -11.96 6.29
C HIS A 129 2.20 -13.24 7.14
N ALA A 130 1.52 -13.30 8.29
CA ALA A 130 1.51 -14.50 9.13
C ALA A 130 0.93 -15.71 8.39
N LEU A 131 -0.17 -15.53 7.66
CA LEU A 131 -0.77 -16.57 6.82
C LEU A 131 0.16 -17.00 5.69
N ASN A 132 0.79 -16.06 5.00
CA ASN A 132 1.76 -16.37 3.95
C ASN A 132 2.95 -17.19 4.49
N LEU A 133 3.48 -16.83 5.67
CA LEU A 133 4.54 -17.62 6.31
C LEU A 133 4.06 -19.03 6.69
N ALA A 134 2.86 -19.15 7.26
CA ALA A 134 2.29 -20.46 7.61
C ALA A 134 2.13 -21.35 6.37
N LEU A 135 1.56 -20.80 5.28
CA LEU A 135 1.40 -21.53 4.02
C LEU A 135 2.75 -21.90 3.39
N ASN A 136 3.73 -21.00 3.40
CA ASN A 136 5.07 -21.31 2.89
C ASN A 136 5.73 -22.44 3.70
N ASN A 137 5.56 -22.47 5.02
CA ASN A 137 6.07 -23.56 5.86
C ASN A 137 5.39 -24.90 5.54
N ILE A 138 4.08 -24.91 5.32
CA ILE A 138 3.34 -26.11 4.91
C ILE A 138 3.83 -26.62 3.55
N CYS A 139 3.98 -25.72 2.56
CA CYS A 139 4.45 -26.08 1.22
C CYS A 139 5.94 -26.46 1.19
N SER A 140 6.74 -25.96 2.14
CA SER A 140 8.17 -26.30 2.28
C SER A 140 8.41 -27.54 3.13
N ALA A 141 7.39 -28.04 3.83
CA ALA A 141 7.48 -29.33 4.50
C ALA A 141 7.75 -30.38 3.43
N LYS A 142 8.95 -30.98 3.48
CA LYS A 142 9.42 -31.97 2.50
C LYS A 142 8.33 -33.01 2.26
N GLN A 143 8.06 -33.31 1.00
CA GLN A 143 7.50 -34.61 0.63
C GLN A 143 8.44 -35.65 1.25
N PHE A 144 7.99 -36.33 2.30
CA PHE A 144 8.71 -37.52 2.78
C PHE A 144 8.69 -38.54 1.64
N ASP A 145 9.80 -39.25 1.46
CA ASP A 145 10.04 -40.30 0.46
C ASP A 145 9.12 -41.54 0.65
N GLY A 146 7.81 -41.31 0.71
CA GLY A 146 6.74 -42.31 0.88
C GLY A 146 5.40 -41.85 0.29
N ASN A 147 5.34 -40.67 -0.35
CA ASN A 147 4.12 -40.21 -1.02
C ASN A 147 3.96 -40.74 -2.46
N GLU A 148 4.99 -41.34 -3.08
CA GLU A 148 4.82 -42.01 -4.39
C GLU A 148 3.90 -43.24 -4.27
N GLU A 149 3.95 -44.00 -3.16
CA GLU A 149 3.10 -45.19 -2.98
C GLU A 149 1.61 -44.84 -2.71
N THR A 150 1.28 -43.63 -2.26
CA THR A 150 -0.10 -43.27 -1.93
C THR A 150 -0.90 -42.74 -3.13
N TYR A 151 -0.23 -42.26 -4.18
CA TYR A 151 -0.90 -41.86 -5.42
C TYR A 151 -1.20 -43.05 -6.34
N ASP A 152 -0.38 -44.12 -6.29
CA ASP A 152 -0.62 -45.34 -7.06
C ASP A 152 -1.73 -46.24 -6.49
N LEU A 153 -2.15 -46.02 -5.23
CA LEU A 153 -3.30 -46.70 -4.62
C LEU A 153 -4.65 -46.01 -4.90
N CYS A 154 -4.63 -44.84 -5.55
CA CYS A 154 -5.84 -44.10 -5.93
C CYS A 154 -6.21 -44.24 -7.42
N HIS A 155 -5.55 -45.14 -8.16
CA HIS A 155 -5.89 -45.48 -9.54
C HIS A 155 -6.23 -46.97 -9.71
#